data_AF-A0A6G1RZB9-F1
#
_entry.id   AF-A0A6G1RZB9-F1
#
_cell.length_a   1.000
_cell.length_b   1.000
_cell.length_c   1.000
_cell.angle_alpha   90.00
_cell.angle_beta   90.00
_cell.angle_gamma   90.00
#
_symmetry.space_group_name_H-M   'P 1'
#
loop_
_entity.id
_entity.type
_entity.pdbx_description
1 polymer ?
#
loop_
_entity_poly.entity_id
_entity_poly.type
_entity_poly.pdbx_seq_one_letter_code
_entity_poly.pdbx_strand_id
1 'polypeptide(L)'
;EAAHFMNLLRYDAMALGNNEFDEGVRGLLDPFLKNANFTILSANMKGKTPLADEMMKYVRPFKIVYFDSEPVGIVGYTTKETSFLSQPGNDVVFEDEIEALQVQVNKLTAMGVNKIIA
;
A
#
# COMPACT_ATOMS: atom_id res chain seq x y z
N GLU A 1 -2.84 13.59 -11.70
CA GLU A 1 -1.56 13.72 -12.44
C GLU A 1 -0.40 12.92 -11.84
N ALA A 2 -0.32 12.72 -10.51
CA ALA A 2 0.76 11.95 -9.88
C ALA A 2 1.05 10.59 -10.56
N ALA A 3 0.01 9.76 -10.78
CA ALA A 3 0.16 8.48 -11.45
C ALA A 3 0.85 8.58 -12.84
N HIS A 4 0.59 9.65 -13.60
CA HIS A 4 1.18 9.83 -14.93
C HIS A 4 2.72 9.92 -14.85
N PHE A 5 3.24 10.82 -14.02
CA PHE A 5 4.68 11.01 -13.90
C PHE A 5 5.38 9.84 -13.19
N MET A 6 4.74 9.25 -12.18
CA MET A 6 5.29 8.06 -11.50
C MET A 6 5.37 6.85 -12.44
N ASN A 7 4.41 6.69 -13.35
CA ASN A 7 4.47 5.67 -14.40
C ASN A 7 5.62 5.94 -15.38
N LEU A 8 5.84 7.19 -15.79
CA LEU A 8 6.96 7.56 -16.67
C LEU A 8 8.32 7.29 -16.02
N LEU A 9 8.43 7.55 -14.71
CA LEU A 9 9.62 7.26 -13.90
C LEU A 9 9.78 5.78 -13.55
N ARG A 10 8.79 4.94 -13.87
CA ARG A 10 8.80 3.48 -13.67
C ARG A 10 9.05 3.10 -12.22
N TYR A 11 8.27 3.68 -11.30
CA TYR A 11 8.30 3.27 -9.90
C TYR A 11 8.07 1.75 -9.78
N ASP A 12 8.80 1.08 -8.89
CA ASP A 12 8.55 -0.33 -8.58
C ASP A 12 7.37 -0.50 -7.64
N ALA A 13 7.32 0.31 -6.59
CA ALA A 13 6.28 0.30 -5.58
C ALA A 13 6.17 1.67 -4.88
N MET A 14 5.03 1.89 -4.21
CA MET A 14 4.78 3.06 -3.37
C MET A 14 3.98 2.64 -2.16
N ALA A 15 4.40 3.04 -0.95
CA ALA A 15 3.55 2.95 0.23
C ALA A 15 2.57 4.13 0.26
N LEU A 16 1.31 3.87 0.65
CA LEU A 16 0.33 4.95 0.85
C LEU A 16 0.69 5.78 2.09
N GLY A 17 0.77 7.09 1.94
CA GLY A 17 0.78 8.05 3.04
C GLY A 17 -0.64 8.49 3.42
N ASN A 18 -0.73 9.39 4.39
CA ASN A 18 -2.01 9.93 4.84
C ASN A 18 -2.64 10.87 3.79
N ASN A 19 -1.85 11.69 3.10
CA ASN A 19 -2.36 12.70 2.15
C ASN A 19 -2.99 12.07 0.90
N GLU A 20 -2.70 10.80 0.61
CA GLU A 20 -3.40 10.06 -0.45
C GLU A 20 -4.91 9.95 -0.18
N PHE A 21 -5.36 10.15 1.06
CA PHE A 21 -6.77 10.13 1.46
C PHE A 21 -7.41 11.52 1.54
N ASP A 22 -6.73 12.59 1.11
CA ASP A 22 -7.24 13.97 1.28
C ASP A 22 -8.56 14.20 0.52
N GLU A 23 -8.73 13.53 -0.63
CA GLU A 23 -9.97 13.52 -1.43
C GLU A 23 -10.84 12.28 -1.14
N GLY A 24 -10.59 11.62 0.00
CA GLY A 24 -11.21 10.39 0.44
C GLY A 24 -10.93 9.17 -0.42
N VAL A 25 -11.53 8.04 -0.05
CA VAL A 25 -11.35 6.74 -0.72
C VAL A 25 -11.69 6.82 -2.22
N ARG A 26 -12.69 7.60 -2.59
CA ARG A 26 -13.10 7.78 -3.99
C ARG A 26 -12.02 8.50 -4.80
N GLY A 27 -11.46 9.59 -4.27
CA GLY A 27 -10.40 10.36 -4.94
C GLY A 27 -9.08 9.59 -5.04
N LEU A 28 -8.78 8.75 -4.05
CA LEU A 28 -7.65 7.83 -4.11
C LEU A 28 -7.87 6.74 -5.18
N LEU A 29 -9.03 6.09 -5.18
CA LEU A 29 -9.38 5.04 -6.14
C LEU A 29 -9.27 5.53 -7.59
N ASP A 30 -9.86 6.68 -7.88
CA ASP A 30 -9.96 7.23 -9.24
C ASP A 30 -9.64 8.73 -9.22
N PRO A 31 -8.56 9.18 -9.89
CA PRO A 31 -7.81 8.45 -10.92
C PRO A 31 -6.59 7.67 -10.44
N PHE A 32 -6.12 7.83 -9.21
CA PHE A 32 -4.76 7.40 -8.88
C PHE A 32 -4.56 5.88 -8.93
N LEU A 33 -5.27 5.11 -8.10
CA LEU A 33 -5.06 3.65 -8.02
C LEU A 33 -5.40 2.93 -9.33
N LYS A 34 -6.45 3.35 -10.04
CA LYS A 34 -6.84 2.76 -11.34
C LYS A 34 -5.82 2.99 -12.45
N ASN A 35 -4.99 4.02 -12.36
CA ASN A 35 -4.03 4.38 -13.41
C ASN A 35 -2.57 4.10 -13.03
N ALA A 36 -2.27 3.66 -11.79
CA ALA A 36 -0.91 3.33 -11.38
C ALA A 36 -0.45 2.00 -12.01
N ASN A 37 0.71 2.01 -12.68
CA ASN A 37 1.33 0.82 -13.30
C ASN A 37 2.38 0.17 -12.39
N PHE A 38 2.37 0.52 -11.11
CA PHE A 38 3.28 0.03 -10.07
C PHE A 38 2.48 -0.43 -8.86
N THR A 39 3.12 -1.19 -7.96
CA THR A 39 2.38 -1.78 -6.84
C THR A 39 2.22 -0.77 -5.71
N ILE A 40 0.97 -0.52 -5.33
CA ILE A 40 0.65 0.30 -4.17
C ILE A 40 0.61 -0.58 -2.92
N LEU A 41 1.23 -0.10 -1.84
CA LEU A 41 1.50 -0.89 -0.65
C LEU A 41 0.89 -0.29 0.63
N SER A 42 0.21 -1.13 1.41
CA SER A 42 -0.13 -0.88 2.82
C SER A 42 -0.59 -2.19 3.47
N ALA A 43 0.14 -2.68 4.46
CA ALA A 43 -0.11 -3.94 5.14
C ALA A 43 -1.12 -3.82 6.28
N ASN A 44 -1.19 -2.65 6.92
CA ASN A 44 -2.03 -2.39 8.08
C ASN A 44 -3.38 -1.77 7.72
N MET A 45 -3.77 -1.75 6.45
CA MET A 45 -5.03 -1.15 6.01
C MET A 45 -6.11 -2.21 5.75
N LYS A 46 -7.33 -1.95 6.24
CA LYS A 46 -8.51 -2.80 6.02
C LYS A 46 -9.70 -1.99 5.51
N GLY A 47 -10.34 -2.47 4.45
CA GLY A 47 -11.63 -1.93 3.99
C GLY A 47 -12.78 -2.38 4.89
N LYS A 48 -13.78 -1.50 5.04
CA LYS A 48 -15.01 -1.74 5.81
C LYS A 48 -16.30 -1.53 5.02
N THR A 49 -16.20 -1.01 3.80
CA THR A 49 -17.34 -0.71 2.94
C THR A 49 -17.10 -1.27 1.54
N PRO A 50 -18.15 -1.46 0.72
CA PRO A 50 -17.98 -1.92 -0.65
C PRO A 50 -17.05 -1.03 -1.49
N LEU A 51 -17.03 0.28 -1.24
CA LEU A 51 -16.12 1.21 -1.89
C LEU A 51 -14.66 0.96 -1.46
N ALA A 52 -14.42 0.78 -0.16
CA ALA A 52 -13.09 0.44 0.32
C ALA A 52 -12.63 -0.94 -0.16
N ASP A 53 -13.53 -1.93 -0.21
CA ASP A 53 -13.23 -3.26 -0.74
C ASP A 53 -12.87 -3.22 -2.23
N GLU A 54 -13.49 -2.31 -3.00
CA GLU A 54 -13.08 -2.03 -4.38
C GLU A 54 -11.68 -1.43 -4.42
N MET A 55 -11.39 -0.43 -3.59
CA MET A 55 -10.08 0.19 -3.47
C MET A 55 -8.98 -0.81 -3.09
N MET A 56 -9.26 -1.69 -2.12
CA MET A 56 -8.31 -2.70 -1.62
C MET A 56 -7.89 -3.73 -2.68
N LYS A 57 -8.58 -3.83 -3.83
CA LYS A 57 -8.13 -4.67 -4.95
C LYS A 57 -6.81 -4.19 -5.56
N TYR A 58 -6.51 -2.89 -5.42
CA TYR A 58 -5.32 -2.23 -5.98
C TYR A 58 -4.17 -2.11 -4.97
N VAL A 59 -4.43 -2.38 -3.69
CA VAL A 59 -3.43 -2.25 -2.62
C VAL A 59 -2.96 -3.64 -2.18
N ARG A 60 -1.65 -3.80 -2.01
CA ARG A 60 -1.03 -5.04 -1.54
C ARG A 60 -0.31 -4.81 -0.21
N PRO A 61 -0.21 -5.82 0.67
CA PRO A 61 0.59 -5.67 1.87
C PRO A 61 2.10 -5.58 1.56
N PHE A 62 2.55 -6.31 0.53
CA PHE A 62 3.94 -6.33 0.10
C PHE A 62 4.08 -6.59 -1.41
N LYS A 63 5.28 -6.36 -1.95
CA LYS A 63 5.75 -6.77 -3.28
C LYS A 63 7.09 -7.49 -3.13
N ILE A 64 7.35 -8.50 -3.96
CA ILE A 64 8.71 -9.03 -4.16
C ILE A 64 9.23 -8.49 -5.49
N VAL A 65 10.38 -7.82 -5.45
CA VAL A 65 11.11 -7.32 -6.62
C VAL A 65 12.39 -8.14 -6.76
N TYR A 66 12.80 -8.44 -7.99
CA TYR A 66 14.03 -9.17 -8.27
C TYR A 66 15.10 -8.20 -8.77
N PHE A 67 16.24 -8.20 -8.09
CA PHE A 67 17.47 -7.57 -8.56
C PHE A 67 18.38 -8.71 -9.02
N ASP A 68 18.47 -8.90 -10.34
CA ASP A 68 18.99 -10.13 -10.95
C ASP A 68 18.26 -11.37 -10.43
N SER A 69 18.96 -12.31 -9.79
CA SER A 69 18.38 -13.49 -9.16
C SER A 69 18.00 -13.31 -7.70
N GLU A 70 18.26 -12.14 -7.10
CA GLU A 70 18.05 -11.89 -5.68
C GLU A 70 16.67 -11.28 -5.41
N PRO A 71 15.80 -11.95 -4.62
CA PRO A 71 14.51 -11.39 -4.24
C PRO A 71 14.66 -10.38 -3.09
N VAL A 72 13.97 -9.24 -3.23
CA VAL A 72 13.80 -8.21 -2.20
C VAL A 72 12.32 -8.03 -1.93
N GLY A 73 11.90 -8.25 -0.68
CA GLY A 73 10.55 -7.96 -0.22
C GLY A 73 10.41 -6.49 0.17
N ILE A 74 9.34 -5.84 -0.26
CA ILE A 74 8.98 -4.48 0.12
C ILE A 74 7.62 -4.55 0.80
N VAL A 75 7.54 -4.22 2.09
CA VAL A 75 6.29 -4.23 2.87
C VAL A 75 5.89 -2.79 3.15
N GLY A 76 4.70 -2.37 2.73
CA GLY A 76 4.24 -1.01 3.00
C GLY A 76 3.42 -0.93 4.28
N TYR A 77 3.39 0.25 4.90
CA TYR A 77 2.48 0.57 5.98
C TYR A 77 2.06 2.04 5.88
N THR A 78 0.94 2.37 6.49
CA THR A 78 0.38 3.73 6.50
C THR A 78 0.14 4.13 7.95
N THR A 79 0.44 5.38 8.32
CA THR A 79 0.25 5.85 9.70
C THR A 79 -1.20 5.66 10.15
N LYS A 80 -1.40 5.11 11.35
CA LYS A 80 -2.71 5.04 12.01
C LYS A 80 -3.40 6.39 12.15
N GLU A 81 -2.62 7.46 12.24
CA GLU A 81 -3.13 8.82 12.41
C GLU A 81 -3.86 9.33 11.17
N THR A 82 -3.87 8.59 10.05
CA THR A 82 -4.59 8.96 8.82
C THR A 82 -6.08 9.26 9.07
N SER A 83 -6.73 8.56 10.00
CA SER A 83 -8.13 8.84 10.38
C SER A 83 -8.34 10.21 11.03
N PHE A 84 -7.27 10.83 11.53
CA PHE A 84 -7.27 12.17 12.11
C PHE A 84 -6.67 13.21 11.16
N LEU A 85 -5.65 12.83 10.38
CA LEU A 85 -4.87 13.73 9.53
C LEU A 85 -5.46 13.94 8.13
N SER A 86 -6.39 13.10 7.69
CA SER A 86 -6.94 13.13 6.34
C SER A 86 -8.40 12.65 6.32
N GLN A 87 -8.94 12.25 5.15
CA GLN A 87 -10.35 11.95 4.96
C GLN A 87 -10.64 10.47 4.56
N PRO A 88 -10.04 9.45 5.22
CA PRO A 88 -10.34 8.05 4.89
C PRO A 88 -11.77 7.63 5.27
N GLY A 89 -12.48 8.45 6.06
CA GLY A 89 -13.85 8.19 6.51
C GLY A 89 -13.96 6.93 7.38
N ASN A 90 -15.17 6.38 7.46
CA ASN A 90 -15.41 5.07 8.08
C ASN A 90 -15.17 3.90 7.10
N ASP A 91 -14.71 4.21 5.89
CA ASP A 91 -14.46 3.25 4.82
C ASP A 91 -13.23 2.38 5.11
N VAL A 92 -12.25 2.91 5.83
CA VAL A 92 -10.95 2.26 6.06
C VAL A 92 -10.59 2.27 7.54
N VAL A 93 -9.94 1.20 8.01
CA VAL A 93 -9.25 1.16 9.30
C VAL A 93 -7.78 0.87 9.12
N PHE A 94 -6.97 1.54 9.95
CA PHE A 94 -5.54 1.36 10.06
C PHE A 94 -5.22 0.60 11.36
N GLU A 95 -4.73 -0.62 11.21
CA GLU A 95 -4.28 -1.52 12.27
C GLU A 95 -2.88 -1.12 12.78
N ASP A 96 -2.40 -1.81 13.82
CA ASP A 96 -1.02 -1.72 14.29
C ASP A 96 0.00 -2.00 13.21
N GLU A 97 0.85 -1.00 12.94
CA GLU A 97 1.90 -1.07 11.95
C GLU A 97 2.82 -2.25 12.26
N ILE A 98 3.31 -2.35 13.49
CA ILE A 98 4.26 -3.39 13.90
C ILE A 98 3.63 -4.77 13.78
N GLU A 99 2.42 -4.96 14.33
CA GLU A 99 1.72 -6.24 14.26
C GLU A 99 1.43 -6.66 12.81
N ALA A 100 0.91 -5.73 11.99
CA ALA A 100 0.57 -6.00 10.60
C ALA A 100 1.82 -6.28 9.75
N LEU A 101 2.90 -5.51 9.92
CA LEU A 101 4.19 -5.72 9.26
C LEU A 101 4.77 -7.08 9.62
N GLN A 102 4.78 -7.44 10.92
CA GLN A 102 5.39 -8.69 11.37
C GLN A 102 4.76 -9.93 10.71
N VAL A 103 3.44 -9.92 10.47
CA VAL A 103 2.76 -11.00 9.73
C VAL A 103 3.33 -11.14 8.31
N GLN A 104 3.57 -10.02 7.61
CA GLN A 104 4.08 -10.04 6.24
C GLN A 104 5.57 -10.38 6.18
N VAL A 105 6.37 -9.86 7.13
CA VAL A 105 7.80 -10.20 7.28
C VAL A 105 7.98 -11.70 7.49
N ASN A 106 7.18 -12.31 8.38
CA ASN A 106 7.20 -13.75 8.62
C ASN A 106 6.86 -14.53 7.35
N LYS A 107 5.84 -14.09 6.61
CA LYS A 107 5.43 -14.71 5.34
C LYS A 107 6.53 -14.63 4.27
N LEU A 108 7.16 -13.47 4.10
CA LEU A 108 8.28 -13.27 3.17
C LEU A 108 9.48 -14.14 3.55
N THR A 109 9.82 -14.19 4.84
CA THR A 109 10.90 -15.02 5.36
C THR A 109 10.64 -16.51 5.09
N ALA A 110 9.41 -16.98 5.32
CA ALA A 110 9.00 -18.35 5.03
C ALA A 110 9.04 -18.70 3.53
N MET A 111 8.93 -17.70 2.65
CA MET A 111 9.11 -17.84 1.20
C MET A 111 10.60 -17.81 0.77
N GLY A 112 11.54 -17.69 1.71
CA GLY A 112 12.98 -17.63 1.44
C GLY A 112 13.51 -16.24 1.09
N VAL A 113 12.69 -15.18 1.25
CA VAL A 113 13.13 -13.80 1.02
C VAL A 113 13.92 -13.32 2.25
N ASN A 114 15.21 -13.04 2.07
CA ASN A 114 16.11 -12.64 3.16
C ASN A 114 16.50 -11.15 3.17
N LYS A 115 16.00 -10.36 2.20
CA LYS A 115 16.15 -8.90 2.15
C LYS A 115 14.77 -8.28 2.17
N ILE A 116 14.47 -7.49 3.19
CA ILE A 116 13.15 -6.90 3.40
C ILE A 116 13.32 -5.41 3.69
N ILE A 117 12.58 -4.59 2.95
CA ILE A 117 12.45 -3.14 3.14
C ILE A 117 11.05 -2.89 3.70
N ALA A 118 10.96 -2.06 4.74
CA ALA A 118 9.72 -1.54 5.30
C ALA A 118 9.75 -0.02 5.20
#